data_AF-A0A0C3BRL3-F1
#
_entry.id   AF-A0A0C3BRL3-F1
#
_cell.length_a   1.000
_cell.length_b   1.000
_cell.length_c   1.000
_cell.angle_alpha   90.00
_cell.angle_beta   90.00
_cell.angle_gamma   90.00
#
_symmetry.space_group_name_H-M   'P 1'
#
loop_
_entity.id
_entity.type
_entity.pdbx_description
1 polymer ?
#
loop_
_entity_poly.entity_id
_entity_poly.type
_entity_poly.pdbx_seq_one_letter_code
_entity_poly.pdbx_strand_id
1 'polypeptide(L)'
;MVKTLANGEPVRKCARPAKISPLLKAISTAAAHSLNEDIEVAITSVDTIIDGLAIKHGKSVEVIQELIHLGGHVLKSRRTVGINNAYAHCEARCEGAWVDDPTKDSIRTIISEAKHLSGYQHLSRDLQQVLIDQLTLSRQEETTGIDARAVMERVRRELTNLHTRDGMEFIIVCVRSSARHLSKTVTFLTPAAKAFLTTVTKVQPLIWVNQFEAFTINGITGILHNHELRKDEMKGHIRETLRAQIETLSGKPIKRLEFDNYEKKIVEKLGVVIVGWTCPDFVSPSAFKTIAQVEQLYDAVNSGSCKAEKLSPATWAARKASNQSRLALGEDVYRKEEVTKGVKRKAVDDEG
;
A
#
# COMPACT_ATOMS: atom_id res chain seq x y z
N MET A 1 -36.07 -1.90 -45.42
CA MET A 1 -34.79 -1.56 -46.06
C MET A 1 -33.69 -1.74 -45.02
N VAL A 2 -32.91 -2.80 -45.15
CA VAL A 2 -31.90 -3.24 -44.18
C VAL A 2 -30.64 -2.39 -44.35
N LYS A 3 -30.14 -1.80 -43.26
CA LYS A 3 -28.71 -1.51 -43.10
C LYS A 3 -28.29 -1.88 -41.68
N THR A 4 -27.60 -3.01 -41.59
CA THR A 4 -26.78 -3.45 -40.47
C THR A 4 -25.32 -3.03 -40.73
N LEU A 5 -24.51 -3.09 -39.67
CA LEU A 5 -23.05 -2.88 -39.51
C LEU A 5 -22.73 -1.54 -38.82
N ALA A 6 -21.90 -1.46 -37.78
CA ALA A 6 -21.16 -2.46 -37.01
C ALA A 6 -20.65 -1.79 -35.70
N ASN A 7 -20.39 -2.63 -34.69
CA ASN A 7 -19.55 -2.38 -33.51
C ASN A 7 -20.07 -1.38 -32.47
N GLY A 8 -20.79 -1.96 -31.50
CA GLY A 8 -20.93 -1.38 -30.16
C GLY A 8 -19.67 -1.67 -29.33
N GLU A 9 -19.02 -0.59 -28.89
CA GLU A 9 -18.18 -0.60 -27.69
C GLU A 9 -18.87 0.28 -26.62
N PRO A 10 -19.04 -0.20 -25.38
CA PRO A 10 -19.54 0.65 -24.31
C PRO A 10 -18.43 1.63 -23.91
N VAL A 11 -18.63 2.92 -24.21
CA VAL A 11 -17.80 4.01 -23.70
C VAL A 11 -17.81 3.95 -22.17
N ARG A 12 -16.66 3.61 -21.55
CA ARG A 12 -16.48 3.68 -20.10
C ARG A 12 -16.71 5.11 -19.65
N LYS A 13 -17.85 5.38 -19.01
CA LYS A 13 -18.07 6.63 -18.28
C LYS A 13 -17.06 6.68 -17.13
N CYS A 14 -15.99 7.47 -17.27
CA CYS A 14 -15.14 7.84 -16.15
C CYS A 14 -16.03 8.42 -15.05
N ALA A 15 -16.00 7.83 -13.86
CA ALA A 15 -16.64 8.41 -12.68
C ALA A 15 -16.09 9.83 -12.50
N ARG A 16 -16.98 10.83 -12.50
CA ARG A 16 -16.59 12.22 -12.23
C ARG A 16 -15.98 12.26 -10.81
N PRO A 17 -14.82 12.92 -10.62
CA PRO A 17 -14.26 13.06 -9.28
C PRO A 17 -15.30 13.75 -8.39
N ALA A 18 -15.50 13.20 -7.18
CA ALA A 18 -16.41 13.78 -6.20
C ALA A 18 -16.05 15.25 -6.00
N LYS A 19 -16.98 16.17 -6.28
CA LYS A 19 -16.80 17.59 -6.03
C LYS A 19 -16.76 17.80 -4.52
N ILE A 20 -15.57 17.76 -3.92
CA ILE A 20 -15.34 18.19 -2.54
C ILE A 20 -15.82 19.64 -2.46
N SER A 21 -16.73 19.93 -1.53
CA SER A 21 -17.31 21.26 -1.40
C SER A 21 -16.19 22.29 -1.12
N PRO A 22 -16.30 23.53 -1.65
CA PRO A 22 -15.32 24.59 -1.40
C PRO A 22 -15.08 24.83 0.10
N LEU A 23 -16.13 24.60 0.90
CA LEU A 23 -16.15 24.76 2.34
C LEU A 23 -15.30 23.71 3.06
N LEU A 24 -15.34 22.44 2.62
CA LEU A 24 -14.48 21.37 3.15
C LEU A 24 -13.01 21.55 2.78
N LYS A 25 -12.73 22.12 1.59
CA LYS A 25 -11.36 22.50 1.21
C LYS A 25 -10.83 23.63 2.08
N ALA A 26 -11.64 24.67 2.32
CA ALA A 26 -11.28 25.79 3.18
C ALA A 26 -11.01 25.36 4.63
N ILE A 27 -11.83 24.45 5.17
CA ILE A 27 -11.63 23.86 6.50
C ILE A 27 -10.33 23.04 6.54
N SER A 28 -10.07 22.22 5.53
CA SER A 28 -8.83 21.43 5.45
C SER A 28 -7.58 22.32 5.32
N THR A 29 -7.65 23.42 4.57
CA THR A 29 -6.53 24.37 4.44
C THR A 29 -6.31 25.15 5.73
N ALA A 30 -7.37 25.52 6.45
CA ALA A 30 -7.27 26.19 7.74
C ALA A 30 -6.67 25.25 8.81
N ALA A 31 -7.08 23.97 8.83
CA ALA A 31 -6.52 22.97 9.72
C ALA A 31 -5.02 22.70 9.44
N ALA A 32 -4.63 22.65 8.16
CA ALA A 32 -3.22 22.52 7.78
C ALA A 32 -2.40 23.76 8.17
N HIS A 33 -2.98 24.96 8.05
CA HIS A 33 -2.32 26.19 8.47
C HIS A 33 -2.11 26.25 9.98
N SER A 34 -3.15 25.92 10.77
CA SER A 34 -3.07 25.85 12.23
C SER A 34 -2.03 24.83 12.69
N LEU A 35 -1.97 23.65 12.06
CA LEU A 35 -0.95 22.65 12.37
C LEU A 35 0.47 23.16 12.09
N ASN A 36 0.67 23.90 11.00
CA ASN A 36 1.97 24.48 10.69
C ASN A 36 2.36 25.55 11.72
N GLU A 37 1.42 26.37 12.18
CA GLU A 37 1.68 27.35 13.25
C GLU A 37 2.09 26.66 14.55
N ASP A 38 1.40 25.58 14.94
CA ASP A 38 1.74 24.80 16.12
C ASP A 38 3.14 24.15 16.02
N ILE A 39 3.51 23.69 14.82
CA ILE A 39 4.84 23.11 14.55
C ILE A 39 5.94 24.18 14.65
N GLU A 40 5.73 25.38 14.11
CA GLU A 40 6.71 26.48 14.19
C GLU A 40 6.93 26.94 15.64
N VAL A 41 5.86 26.98 16.45
CA VAL A 41 5.95 27.25 17.90
C VAL A 41 6.76 26.15 18.60
N ALA A 42 6.51 24.88 18.27
CA ALA A 42 7.26 23.76 18.85
C ALA A 42 8.75 23.80 18.48
N ILE A 43 9.09 24.15 17.23
CA ILE A 43 10.48 24.33 16.77
C ILE A 43 11.16 25.44 17.56
N THR A 44 10.50 26.60 17.70
CA THR A 44 11.04 27.74 18.45
C THR A 44 11.29 27.40 19.93
N SER A 45 10.42 26.58 20.52
CA SER A 45 10.60 26.08 21.89
C SER A 45 11.82 25.17 22.01
N VAL A 46 12.11 24.36 20.99
CA VAL A 46 13.29 23.47 20.96
C VAL A 46 14.57 24.30 20.87
N ASP A 47 14.61 25.35 20.04
CA ASP A 47 15.77 26.25 19.95
C ASP A 47 16.06 26.94 21.29
N THR A 48 15.02 27.40 21.99
CA THR A 48 15.16 28.01 23.32
C THR A 48 15.77 27.04 24.35
N ILE A 49 15.40 25.75 24.27
CA ILE A 49 15.95 24.70 25.14
C ILE A 49 17.43 24.44 24.80
N ILE A 50 17.77 24.42 23.51
CA ILE A 50 19.15 24.23 23.03
C ILE A 50 20.04 25.34 23.54
N ASP A 51 19.64 26.60 23.36
CA ASP A 51 20.41 27.76 23.81
C ASP A 51 20.60 27.74 25.33
N GLY A 52 19.54 27.40 26.07
CA GLY A 52 19.62 27.22 27.53
C GLY A 52 20.62 26.13 27.95
N LEU A 53 20.64 25.00 27.26
CA LEU A 53 21.58 23.90 27.52
C LEU A 53 23.02 24.25 27.12
N ALA A 54 23.20 24.95 25.99
CA ALA A 54 24.50 25.43 25.52
C ALA A 54 25.14 26.38 26.54
N ILE A 55 24.37 27.39 26.99
CA ILE A 55 24.81 28.35 28.01
C ILE A 55 25.08 27.66 29.34
N LYS A 56 24.16 26.81 29.81
CA LYS A 56 24.28 26.13 31.12
C LYS A 56 25.49 25.20 31.21
N HIS A 57 25.85 24.55 30.10
CA HIS A 57 26.94 23.58 30.07
C HIS A 57 28.21 24.11 29.41
N GLY A 58 28.24 25.39 28.99
CA GLY A 58 29.40 26.00 28.34
C GLY A 58 29.82 25.29 27.05
N LYS A 59 28.87 24.69 26.33
CA LYS A 59 29.10 23.96 25.09
C LYS A 59 28.51 24.75 23.92
N SER A 60 29.06 24.54 22.73
CA SER A 60 28.49 25.17 21.54
C SER A 60 27.11 24.60 21.23
N VAL A 61 26.25 25.43 20.62
CA VAL A 61 24.89 25.07 20.21
C VAL A 61 24.92 23.83 19.31
N GLU A 62 25.92 23.73 18.43
CA GLU A 62 26.12 22.61 17.50
C GLU A 62 26.39 21.29 18.23
N VAL A 63 27.20 21.31 19.29
CA VAL A 63 27.51 20.13 20.10
C VAL A 63 26.27 19.66 20.88
N ILE A 64 25.48 20.60 21.41
CA ILE A 64 24.22 20.26 22.09
C ILE A 64 23.20 19.70 21.09
N GLN A 65 23.09 20.28 19.89
CA GLN A 65 22.24 19.81 18.78
C GLN A 65 22.59 18.40 18.31
N GLU A 66 23.88 18.08 18.27
CA GLU A 66 24.38 16.74 17.94
C GLU A 66 24.04 15.72 19.04
N LEU A 67 24.20 16.09 20.31
CA LEU A 67 23.90 15.23 21.46
C LEU A 67 22.39 14.92 21.62
N ILE A 68 21.52 15.87 21.26
CA ILE A 68 20.05 15.67 21.27
C ILE A 68 19.50 15.04 19.98
N HIS A 69 20.38 14.58 19.08
CA HIS A 69 20.01 13.84 17.86
C HIS A 69 18.99 14.56 16.96
N LEU A 70 18.98 15.90 16.95
CA LEU A 70 18.16 16.69 16.01
C LEU A 70 18.87 16.77 14.66
N GLY A 71 18.94 15.64 13.95
CA GLY A 71 19.49 15.56 12.61
C GLY A 71 18.58 16.23 11.57
N GLY A 72 19.06 17.29 10.92
CA GLY A 72 18.66 17.79 9.60
C GLY A 72 17.20 18.23 9.34
N HIS A 73 16.23 17.86 10.17
CA HIS A 73 14.82 18.20 10.02
C HIS A 73 14.48 19.55 10.66
N VAL A 74 15.21 19.96 11.70
CA VAL A 74 15.06 21.30 12.33
C VAL A 74 15.88 22.36 11.57
N LEU A 75 16.93 21.96 10.85
CA LEU A 75 17.97 22.86 10.35
C LEU A 75 17.85 23.27 8.87
N LYS A 76 16.74 22.96 8.20
CA LYS A 76 16.48 23.51 6.85
C LYS A 76 15.29 24.46 6.89
N SER A 77 15.54 25.68 7.34
CA SER A 77 14.69 26.81 6.92
C SER A 77 14.65 26.83 5.39
N ARG A 78 13.51 26.46 4.82
CA ARG A 78 13.30 26.49 3.37
C ARG A 78 13.33 27.96 2.97
N ARG A 79 14.40 28.40 2.28
CA ARG A 79 14.52 29.78 1.83
C ARG A 79 13.25 30.21 1.09
N THR A 80 12.65 31.31 1.54
CA THR A 80 11.48 31.93 0.95
C THR A 80 11.69 32.12 -0.56
N VAL A 81 10.64 31.91 -1.35
CA VAL A 81 10.71 32.16 -2.80
C VAL A 81 10.97 33.65 -2.99
N GLY A 82 12.03 33.99 -3.71
CA GLY A 82 12.44 35.37 -3.93
C GLY A 82 13.01 35.51 -5.34
N ILE A 83 12.94 36.70 -5.92
CA ILE A 83 13.25 36.91 -7.35
C ILE A 83 14.61 36.34 -7.77
N ASN A 84 15.64 36.43 -6.91
CA ASN A 84 16.96 35.89 -7.19
C ASN A 84 16.94 34.36 -7.36
N ASN A 85 16.28 33.64 -6.44
CA ASN A 85 16.19 32.18 -6.54
C ASN A 85 15.24 31.73 -7.66
N ALA A 86 14.22 32.52 -7.97
CA ALA A 86 13.32 32.29 -9.10
C ALA A 86 14.03 32.46 -10.45
N TYR A 87 14.82 33.53 -10.59
CA TYR A 87 15.61 33.81 -11.79
C TYR A 87 16.65 32.71 -12.04
N ALA A 88 17.49 32.39 -11.03
CA ALA A 88 18.52 31.35 -11.16
C ALA A 88 17.93 29.97 -11.51
N HIS A 89 16.77 29.64 -10.93
CA HIS A 89 16.06 28.41 -11.23
C HIS A 89 15.54 28.35 -12.68
N CYS A 90 14.92 29.43 -13.14
CA CYS A 90 14.37 29.51 -14.50
C CYS A 90 15.49 29.54 -15.54
N GLU A 91 16.59 30.27 -15.28
CA GLU A 91 17.77 30.33 -16.14
C GLU A 91 18.40 28.93 -16.33
N ALA A 92 18.67 28.22 -15.23
CA ALA A 92 19.25 26.87 -15.28
C ALA A 92 18.35 25.85 -16.01
N ARG A 93 17.02 25.99 -15.90
CA ARG A 93 16.07 25.11 -16.60
C ARG A 93 15.87 25.48 -18.07
N CYS A 94 15.96 26.77 -18.42
CA CYS A 94 15.94 27.23 -19.82
C CYS A 94 17.14 26.69 -20.61
N GLU A 95 18.32 26.61 -19.98
CA GLU A 95 19.55 26.08 -20.60
C GLU A 95 19.60 24.54 -20.63
N GLY A 96 18.70 23.86 -19.91
CA GLY A 96 18.67 22.40 -19.79
C GLY A 96 17.30 21.82 -20.12
N ALA A 97 16.49 21.58 -19.09
CA ALA A 97 15.28 20.75 -19.19
C ALA A 97 14.14 21.31 -20.06
N TRP A 98 14.16 22.61 -20.39
CA TRP A 98 13.09 23.27 -21.15
C TRP A 98 13.41 23.52 -22.61
N VAL A 99 14.51 22.98 -23.14
CA VAL A 99 15.01 23.25 -24.52
C VAL A 99 13.95 23.00 -25.61
N ASP A 100 12.94 22.15 -25.38
CA ASP A 100 11.89 21.83 -26.37
C ASP A 100 10.44 21.96 -25.85
N ASP A 101 10.18 22.71 -24.77
CA ASP A 101 8.83 22.85 -24.20
C ASP A 101 8.11 24.14 -24.69
N PRO A 102 7.11 24.04 -25.60
CA PRO A 102 6.41 25.21 -26.14
C PRO A 102 5.56 25.94 -25.08
N THR A 103 5.24 25.29 -23.96
CA THR A 103 4.49 25.93 -22.88
C THR A 103 5.36 26.88 -22.04
N LYS A 104 6.69 26.84 -22.22
CA LYS A 104 7.67 27.62 -21.46
C LYS A 104 8.41 28.68 -22.28
N ASP A 105 7.97 28.93 -23.52
CA ASP A 105 8.53 29.95 -24.42
C ASP A 105 8.44 31.38 -23.85
N SER A 106 7.36 31.68 -23.14
CA SER A 106 7.19 32.96 -22.45
C SER A 106 8.29 33.20 -21.41
N ILE A 107 8.67 32.17 -20.65
CA ILE A 107 9.68 32.25 -19.59
C ILE A 107 11.08 32.35 -20.19
N ARG A 108 11.35 31.64 -21.30
CA ARG A 108 12.60 31.77 -22.05
C ARG A 108 12.80 33.18 -22.60
N THR A 109 11.72 33.80 -23.09
CA THR A 109 11.73 35.18 -23.57
C THR A 109 12.03 36.16 -22.44
N ILE A 110 11.48 35.93 -21.25
CA ILE A 110 11.76 36.76 -20.06
C ILE A 110 13.22 36.62 -19.61
N ILE A 111 13.79 35.40 -19.63
CA ILE A 111 15.19 35.17 -19.29
C ILE A 111 16.13 35.80 -20.33
N SER A 112 15.82 35.73 -21.63
CA SER A 112 16.65 36.36 -22.66
C SER A 112 16.60 37.89 -22.57
N GLU A 113 15.43 38.48 -22.28
CA GLU A 113 15.27 39.91 -22.00
C GLU A 113 16.08 40.32 -20.77
N ALA A 114 16.02 39.55 -19.68
CA ALA A 114 16.82 39.80 -18.48
C ALA A 114 18.33 39.76 -18.75
N LYS A 115 18.81 38.81 -19.57
CA LYS A 115 20.22 38.73 -19.97
C LYS A 115 20.65 39.96 -20.78
N HIS A 116 19.79 40.42 -21.69
CA HIS A 116 20.04 41.64 -22.46
C HIS A 116 20.09 42.90 -21.57
N LEU A 117 19.29 42.93 -20.50
CA LEU A 117 19.26 44.01 -19.52
C LEU A 117 20.30 43.87 -18.41
N SER A 118 21.27 42.96 -18.53
CA SER A 118 22.32 42.72 -17.52
C SER A 118 21.79 42.27 -16.15
N GLY A 119 20.64 41.58 -16.11
CA GLY A 119 20.10 40.89 -14.95
C GLY A 119 18.62 41.14 -14.67
N TYR A 120 18.07 40.41 -13.69
CA TYR A 120 16.65 40.47 -13.32
C TYR A 120 16.21 41.79 -12.65
N GLN A 121 17.16 42.61 -12.20
CA GLN A 121 16.89 43.85 -11.45
C GLN A 121 16.16 44.90 -12.30
N HIS A 122 16.33 44.84 -13.62
CA HIS A 122 15.76 45.77 -14.58
C HIS A 122 14.48 45.25 -15.26
N LEU A 123 14.05 44.02 -14.93
CA LEU A 123 12.77 43.50 -15.38
C LEU A 123 11.61 44.25 -14.72
N SER A 124 10.49 44.38 -15.43
CA SER A 124 9.27 44.91 -14.83
C SER A 124 8.77 43.99 -13.70
N ARG A 125 8.05 44.58 -12.73
CA ARG A 125 7.53 43.83 -11.57
C ARG A 125 6.61 42.67 -11.99
N ASP A 126 5.87 42.83 -13.08
CA ASP A 126 4.98 41.79 -13.58
C ASP A 126 5.76 40.59 -14.13
N LEU A 127 6.86 40.82 -14.85
CA LEU A 127 7.73 39.75 -15.36
C LEU A 127 8.51 39.08 -14.21
N GLN A 128 8.92 39.84 -13.19
CA GLN A 128 9.52 39.28 -11.98
C GLN A 128 8.54 38.35 -11.24
N GLN A 129 7.26 38.71 -11.18
CA GLN A 129 6.23 37.90 -10.54
C GLN A 129 5.99 36.57 -11.29
N VAL A 130 6.00 36.59 -12.63
CA VAL A 130 5.87 35.37 -13.45
C VAL A 130 6.98 34.35 -13.14
N LEU A 131 8.22 34.81 -12.92
CA LEU A 131 9.33 33.92 -12.53
C LEU A 131 9.12 33.33 -11.12
N ILE A 132 8.63 34.15 -10.18
CA ILE A 132 8.32 33.73 -8.81
C ILE A 132 7.19 32.69 -8.80
N ASP A 133 6.15 32.90 -9.59
CA ASP A 133 5.01 31.98 -9.70
C ASP A 133 5.45 30.64 -10.30
N GLN A 134 6.31 30.66 -11.33
CA GLN A 134 6.86 29.43 -11.91
C GLN A 134 7.69 28.62 -10.92
N LEU A 135 8.53 29.27 -10.11
CA LEU A 135 9.29 28.58 -9.06
C LEU A 135 8.36 28.04 -7.97
N THR A 136 7.30 28.78 -7.63
CA THR A 136 6.30 28.35 -6.65
C THR A 136 5.55 27.11 -7.13
N LEU A 137 5.12 27.09 -8.39
CA LEU A 137 4.49 25.93 -9.04
C LEU A 137 5.43 24.73 -9.07
N SER A 138 6.68 24.91 -9.50
CA SER A 138 7.69 23.83 -9.53
C SER A 138 7.92 23.25 -8.13
N ARG A 139 7.96 24.08 -7.08
CA ARG A 139 8.09 23.64 -5.69
C ARG A 139 6.87 22.86 -5.21
N GLN A 140 5.66 23.22 -5.65
CA GLN A 140 4.42 22.52 -5.32
C GLN A 140 4.37 21.13 -5.99
N GLU A 141 4.73 21.06 -7.27
CA GLU A 141 4.79 19.79 -8.05
C GLU A 141 5.85 18.82 -7.49
N GLU A 142 7.03 19.34 -7.12
CA GLU A 142 8.10 18.56 -6.52
C GLU A 142 7.70 17.96 -5.16
N THR A 143 6.83 18.64 -4.40
CA THR A 143 6.38 18.19 -3.07
C THR A 143 5.57 16.88 -3.16
N THR A 144 4.86 16.63 -4.26
CA THR A 144 4.01 15.44 -4.42
C THR A 144 4.73 14.15 -4.82
N GLY A 145 5.92 14.23 -5.43
CA GLY A 145 6.64 13.05 -5.95
C GLY A 145 8.03 12.80 -5.34
N ILE A 146 8.69 13.84 -4.82
CA ILE A 146 10.07 13.74 -4.29
C ILE A 146 10.09 13.20 -2.86
N ASP A 147 9.01 13.37 -2.10
CA ASP A 147 9.01 13.08 -0.66
C ASP A 147 9.36 11.61 -0.37
N ALA A 148 8.71 10.64 -1.01
CA ALA A 148 8.98 9.22 -0.77
C ALA A 148 10.44 8.84 -1.06
N ARG A 149 11.04 9.30 -2.17
CA ARG A 149 12.43 8.97 -2.51
C ARG A 149 13.43 9.66 -1.58
N ALA A 150 13.19 10.94 -1.25
CA ALA A 150 14.05 11.69 -0.34
C ALA A 150 13.96 11.18 1.10
N VAL A 151 12.78 10.74 1.55
CA VAL A 151 12.58 10.04 2.84
C VAL A 151 13.33 8.71 2.83
N MET A 152 13.15 7.89 1.79
CA MET A 152 13.79 6.58 1.73
C MET A 152 15.32 6.67 1.66
N GLU A 153 15.87 7.68 0.98
CA GLU A 153 17.31 7.91 0.95
C GLU A 153 17.86 8.35 2.32
N ARG A 154 17.07 9.11 3.09
CA ARG A 154 17.40 9.44 4.49
C ARG A 154 17.41 8.19 5.36
N VAL A 155 16.36 7.38 5.30
CA VAL A 155 16.27 6.09 6.02
C VAL A 155 17.45 5.20 5.67
N ARG A 156 17.81 5.11 4.38
CA ARG A 156 18.96 4.34 3.90
C ARG A 156 20.26 4.79 4.57
N ARG A 157 20.50 6.09 4.67
CA ARG A 157 21.71 6.65 5.28
C ARG A 157 21.78 6.32 6.77
N GLU A 158 20.70 6.52 7.52
CA GLU A 158 20.68 6.23 8.95
C GLU A 158 20.93 4.74 9.23
N LEU A 159 20.34 3.86 8.41
CA LEU A 159 20.55 2.42 8.56
C LEU A 159 21.93 1.96 8.10
N THR A 160 22.52 2.66 7.12
CA THR A 160 23.93 2.43 6.76
C THR A 160 24.82 2.78 7.94
N ASN A 161 24.61 3.93 8.58
CA ASN A 161 25.36 4.33 9.76
C ASN A 161 25.19 3.33 10.91
N LEU A 162 23.96 2.86 11.14
CA LEU A 162 23.64 1.87 12.17
C LEU A 162 24.30 0.52 11.90
N HIS A 163 24.30 0.06 10.65
CA HIS A 163 25.02 -1.14 10.23
C HIS A 163 26.53 -1.00 10.46
N THR A 164 27.12 0.13 10.08
CA THR A 164 28.57 0.36 10.25
C THR A 164 28.99 0.49 11.71
N ARG A 165 28.16 1.11 12.58
CA ARG A 165 28.49 1.31 13.99
C ARG A 165 28.27 0.07 14.84
N ASP A 166 27.11 -0.57 14.67
CA ASP A 166 26.62 -1.60 15.60
C ASP A 166 26.58 -3.00 14.96
N GLY A 167 26.93 -3.14 13.67
CA GLY A 167 26.93 -4.42 12.96
C GLY A 167 25.54 -4.96 12.62
N MET A 168 24.50 -4.13 12.73
CA MET A 168 23.11 -4.53 12.52
C MET A 168 22.83 -4.79 11.03
N GLU A 169 22.07 -5.84 10.72
CA GLU A 169 21.73 -6.23 9.35
C GLU A 169 20.26 -5.91 9.02
N PHE A 170 20.00 -5.40 7.82
CA PHE A 170 18.68 -4.91 7.40
C PHE A 170 18.26 -5.46 6.04
N ILE A 171 16.97 -5.80 5.94
CA ILE A 171 16.25 -6.05 4.70
C ILE A 171 15.17 -4.97 4.57
N ILE A 172 15.33 -4.06 3.62
CA ILE A 172 14.32 -3.04 3.31
C ILE A 172 13.96 -3.11 1.84
N VAL A 173 12.67 -3.28 1.58
CA VAL A 173 12.10 -3.27 0.24
C VAL A 173 10.81 -2.44 0.26
N CYS A 174 10.79 -1.39 -0.55
CA CYS A 174 9.66 -0.48 -0.71
C CYS A 174 9.22 -0.50 -2.17
N VAL A 175 8.08 -1.15 -2.41
CA VAL A 175 7.48 -1.33 -3.73
C VAL A 175 6.26 -0.44 -3.88
N ARG A 176 5.90 -0.12 -5.13
CA ARG A 176 4.69 0.66 -5.41
C ARG A 176 3.43 -0.18 -5.15
N SER A 177 2.43 0.43 -4.53
CA SER A 177 1.10 -0.16 -4.31
C SER A 177 0.17 -0.03 -5.51
N SER A 178 0.53 0.79 -6.51
CA SER A 178 -0.28 1.01 -7.71
C SER A 178 0.61 1.15 -8.94
N ALA A 179 0.16 0.60 -10.07
CA ALA A 179 0.81 0.81 -11.37
C ALA A 179 0.86 2.28 -11.80
N ARG A 180 0.00 3.14 -11.22
CA ARG A 180 -0.05 4.59 -11.48
C ARG A 180 1.06 5.36 -10.78
N HIS A 181 1.68 4.78 -9.75
CA HIS A 181 2.81 5.41 -9.09
C HIS A 181 4.04 5.28 -9.99
N LEU A 182 4.63 6.43 -10.35
CA LEU A 182 5.86 6.53 -11.13
C LEU A 182 7.12 6.41 -10.25
N SER A 183 6.95 6.23 -8.94
CA SER A 183 8.05 6.05 -8.00
C SER A 183 8.78 4.74 -8.28
N LYS A 184 10.11 4.81 -8.41
CA LYS A 184 10.97 3.63 -8.50
C LYS A 184 10.97 2.87 -7.18
N THR A 185 10.90 1.54 -7.25
CA THR A 185 11.09 0.63 -6.11
C THR A 185 12.44 0.89 -5.43
N VAL A 186 12.43 1.03 -4.11
CA VAL A 186 13.62 1.28 -3.30
C VAL A 186 13.97 0.00 -2.55
N THR A 187 15.21 -0.45 -2.70
CA THR A 187 15.73 -1.64 -2.03
C THR A 187 17.04 -1.31 -1.34
N PHE A 188 17.16 -1.67 -0.07
CA PHE A 188 18.38 -1.59 0.71
C PHE A 188 18.59 -2.91 1.46
N LEU A 189 19.69 -3.59 1.15
CA LEU A 189 20.04 -4.88 1.73
C LEU A 189 21.50 -4.78 2.20
N THR A 190 21.74 -5.03 3.47
CA THR A 190 23.09 -5.20 4.00
C THR A 190 23.70 -6.53 3.49
N PRO A 191 25.03 -6.70 3.54
CA PRO A 191 25.69 -7.85 2.90
C PRO A 191 25.21 -9.22 3.38
N ALA A 192 25.05 -9.43 4.70
CA ALA A 192 24.60 -10.71 5.23
C ALA A 192 23.11 -10.93 4.95
N ALA A 193 22.30 -9.87 5.04
CA ALA A 193 20.88 -9.90 4.65
C ALA A 193 20.69 -10.32 3.18
N LYS A 194 21.52 -9.82 2.26
CA LYS A 194 21.51 -10.22 0.85
C LYS A 194 21.89 -11.70 0.66
N ALA A 195 22.91 -12.16 1.38
CA ALA A 195 23.36 -13.55 1.35
C ALA A 195 22.30 -14.51 1.93
N PHE A 196 21.65 -14.11 3.03
CA PHE A 196 20.54 -14.83 3.66
C PHE A 196 19.38 -15.02 2.67
N LEU A 197 18.90 -13.94 2.06
CA LEU A 197 17.81 -14.01 1.08
C LEU A 197 18.14 -14.98 -0.05
N THR A 198 19.34 -14.87 -0.63
CA THR A 198 19.74 -15.72 -1.76
C THR A 198 19.86 -17.19 -1.35
N THR A 199 20.41 -17.47 -0.17
CA THR A 199 20.66 -18.85 0.30
C THR A 199 19.39 -19.56 0.73
N VAL A 200 18.54 -18.86 1.50
CA VAL A 200 17.33 -19.45 2.10
C VAL A 200 16.19 -19.52 1.10
N THR A 201 15.93 -18.42 0.37
CA THR A 201 14.81 -18.39 -0.59
C THR A 201 15.17 -19.04 -1.92
N LYS A 202 16.46 -19.26 -2.19
CA LYS A 202 16.99 -19.74 -3.48
C LYS A 202 16.63 -18.81 -4.65
N VAL A 203 16.19 -17.58 -4.37
CA VAL A 203 15.78 -16.57 -5.34
C VAL A 203 16.70 -15.37 -5.24
N GLN A 204 17.10 -14.81 -6.38
CA GLN A 204 17.89 -13.58 -6.39
C GLN A 204 17.07 -12.41 -5.82
N PRO A 205 17.66 -11.52 -5.00
CA PRO A 205 16.92 -10.44 -4.34
C PRO A 205 16.14 -9.54 -5.30
N LEU A 206 16.66 -9.26 -6.50
CA LEU A 206 15.95 -8.45 -7.50
C LEU A 206 14.67 -9.13 -8.02
N ILE A 207 14.73 -10.45 -8.24
CA ILE A 207 13.55 -11.23 -8.65
C ILE A 207 12.51 -11.22 -7.53
N TRP A 208 12.96 -11.36 -6.28
CA TRP A 208 12.10 -11.29 -5.10
C TRP A 208 11.40 -9.93 -4.97
N VAL A 209 12.14 -8.84 -5.16
CA VAL A 209 11.60 -7.47 -5.16
C VAL A 209 10.55 -7.30 -6.27
N ASN A 210 10.82 -7.80 -7.48
CA ASN A 210 9.89 -7.73 -8.60
C ASN A 210 8.61 -8.55 -8.35
N GLN A 211 8.75 -9.74 -7.76
CA GLN A 211 7.60 -10.56 -7.36
C GLN A 211 6.76 -9.87 -6.28
N PHE A 212 7.41 -9.26 -5.30
CA PHE A 212 6.74 -8.51 -4.26
C PHE A 212 6.01 -7.29 -4.81
N GLU A 213 6.62 -6.56 -5.75
CA GLU A 213 6.00 -5.45 -6.46
C GLU A 213 4.80 -5.90 -7.31
N ALA A 214 4.97 -6.98 -8.08
CA ALA A 214 3.89 -7.55 -8.88
C ALA A 214 2.72 -8.00 -8.00
N PHE A 215 2.99 -8.55 -6.81
CA PHE A 215 1.98 -8.92 -5.84
C PHE A 215 1.28 -7.73 -5.20
N THR A 216 2.00 -6.65 -4.89
CA THR A 216 1.36 -5.45 -4.31
C THR A 216 0.45 -4.76 -5.31
N ILE A 217 0.78 -4.78 -6.61
CA ILE A 217 -0.03 -4.16 -7.65
C ILE A 217 -1.21 -5.06 -8.07
N ASN A 218 -0.96 -6.36 -8.28
CA ASN A 218 -1.90 -7.27 -8.93
C ASN A 218 -2.31 -8.46 -8.03
N GLY A 219 -1.87 -8.52 -6.77
CA GLY A 219 -2.08 -9.68 -5.89
C GLY A 219 -1.40 -10.96 -6.39
N ILE A 220 -1.95 -12.11 -6.01
CA ILE A 220 -1.49 -13.45 -6.45
C ILE A 220 -1.36 -13.55 -7.98
N THR A 221 -2.17 -12.77 -8.71
CA THR A 221 -2.22 -12.74 -10.17
C THR A 221 -0.93 -12.20 -10.80
N GLY A 222 -0.20 -11.33 -10.08
CA GLY A 222 1.07 -10.76 -10.53
C GLY A 222 2.27 -11.71 -10.39
N ILE A 223 2.17 -12.74 -9.55
CA ILE A 223 3.27 -13.71 -9.33
C ILE A 223 3.03 -14.97 -10.19
N LEU A 224 1.82 -15.52 -10.16
CA LEU A 224 1.50 -16.84 -10.72
C LEU A 224 0.83 -16.72 -12.08
N HIS A 225 1.63 -16.92 -13.13
CA HIS A 225 1.16 -16.98 -14.52
C HIS A 225 0.49 -18.32 -14.86
N ASN A 226 0.79 -19.39 -14.11
CA ASN A 226 0.09 -20.67 -14.26
C ASN A 226 -1.30 -20.58 -13.62
N HIS A 227 -2.33 -20.61 -14.46
CA HIS A 227 -3.73 -20.50 -14.04
C HIS A 227 -4.19 -21.60 -13.07
N GLU A 228 -3.67 -22.82 -13.18
CA GLU A 228 -4.06 -23.93 -12.29
C GLU A 228 -3.46 -23.75 -10.90
N LEU A 229 -2.15 -23.52 -10.84
CA LEU A 229 -1.45 -23.26 -9.58
C LEU A 229 -2.04 -22.04 -8.87
N ARG A 230 -2.34 -20.98 -9.63
CA ARG A 230 -3.00 -19.77 -9.12
C ARG A 230 -4.37 -20.09 -8.50
N LYS A 231 -5.19 -20.89 -9.18
CA LYS A 231 -6.51 -21.29 -8.71
C LYS A 231 -6.41 -22.08 -7.41
N ASP A 232 -5.45 -22.99 -7.31
CA ASP A 232 -5.26 -23.84 -6.13
C ASP A 232 -4.73 -23.04 -4.93
N GLU A 233 -3.81 -22.10 -5.15
CA GLU A 233 -3.32 -21.17 -4.12
C GLU A 233 -4.45 -20.29 -3.58
N MET A 234 -5.28 -19.69 -4.45
CA MET A 234 -6.43 -18.89 -4.02
C MET A 234 -7.43 -19.73 -3.19
N LYS A 235 -7.71 -20.96 -3.62
CA LYS A 235 -8.56 -21.90 -2.85
C LYS A 235 -7.92 -22.31 -1.51
N GLY A 236 -6.61 -22.48 -1.47
CA GLY A 236 -5.84 -22.73 -0.25
C GLY A 236 -6.00 -21.59 0.75
N HIS A 237 -5.72 -20.37 0.29
CA HIS A 237 -5.82 -19.15 1.08
C HIS A 237 -7.22 -18.94 1.66
N ILE A 238 -8.27 -19.02 0.84
CA ILE A 238 -9.67 -18.89 1.30
C ILE A 238 -9.96 -19.84 2.47
N ARG A 239 -9.55 -21.12 2.33
CA ARG A 239 -9.80 -22.14 3.36
C ARG A 239 -9.04 -21.83 4.63
N GLU A 240 -7.77 -21.45 4.52
CA GLU A 240 -6.94 -21.20 5.71
C GLU A 240 -7.36 -19.92 6.44
N THR A 241 -7.67 -18.84 5.72
CA THR A 241 -8.16 -17.59 6.33
C THR A 241 -9.46 -17.82 7.11
N LEU A 242 -10.44 -18.51 6.50
CA LEU A 242 -11.69 -18.82 7.17
C LEU A 242 -11.50 -19.79 8.33
N ARG A 243 -10.64 -20.81 8.19
CA ARG A 243 -10.29 -21.74 9.28
C ARG A 243 -9.72 -20.97 10.47
N ALA A 244 -8.73 -20.11 10.24
CA ALA A 244 -8.11 -19.29 11.27
C ALA A 244 -9.13 -18.38 11.97
N GLN A 245 -10.01 -17.70 11.21
CA GLN A 245 -11.06 -16.86 11.80
C GLN A 245 -12.02 -17.67 12.70
N ILE A 246 -12.43 -18.87 12.29
CA ILE A 246 -13.31 -19.72 13.09
C ILE A 246 -12.58 -20.22 14.35
N GLU A 247 -11.31 -20.61 14.25
CA GLU A 247 -10.49 -20.99 15.41
C GLU A 247 -10.38 -19.85 16.41
N THR A 248 -10.12 -18.62 15.94
CA THR A 248 -10.06 -17.42 16.79
C THR A 248 -11.39 -17.14 17.50
N LEU A 249 -12.53 -17.21 16.78
CA LEU A 249 -13.84 -16.87 17.35
C LEU A 249 -14.41 -17.96 18.28
N SER A 250 -14.12 -19.22 17.97
CA SER A 250 -14.60 -20.38 18.74
C SER A 250 -13.68 -20.75 19.91
N GLY A 251 -12.42 -20.34 19.86
CA GLY A 251 -11.38 -20.74 20.83
C GLY A 251 -11.02 -22.22 20.75
N LYS A 252 -11.37 -22.92 19.67
CA LYS A 252 -11.11 -24.36 19.50
C LYS A 252 -10.37 -24.61 18.19
N PRO A 253 -9.32 -25.45 18.19
CA PRO A 253 -8.61 -25.80 16.96
C PRO A 253 -9.47 -26.71 16.07
N ILE A 254 -9.39 -26.48 14.75
CA ILE A 254 -10.16 -27.19 13.72
C ILE A 254 -9.19 -27.70 12.67
N LYS A 255 -9.04 -29.02 12.57
CA LYS A 255 -8.11 -29.63 11.59
C LYS A 255 -8.45 -29.29 10.14
N ARG A 256 -9.73 -29.16 9.79
CA ARG A 256 -10.21 -28.91 8.43
C ARG A 256 -11.56 -28.21 8.46
N LEU A 257 -11.74 -27.22 7.58
CA LEU A 257 -13.06 -26.65 7.32
C LEU A 257 -13.89 -27.64 6.50
N GLU A 258 -14.94 -28.19 7.12
CA GLU A 258 -15.82 -29.17 6.49
C GLU A 258 -17.07 -28.48 5.93
N PHE A 259 -17.28 -28.63 4.63
CA PHE A 259 -18.38 -27.99 3.91
C PHE A 259 -19.64 -28.87 3.86
N ASP A 260 -19.48 -30.19 3.69
CA ASP A 260 -20.60 -31.15 3.62
C ASP A 260 -21.40 -31.22 4.91
N ASN A 261 -20.72 -31.14 6.05
CA ASN A 261 -21.32 -31.18 7.40
C ASN A 261 -21.18 -29.84 8.12
N TYR A 262 -21.20 -28.75 7.36
CA TYR A 262 -20.94 -27.40 7.87
C TYR A 262 -21.86 -27.01 9.04
N GLU A 263 -23.17 -27.19 8.88
CA GLU A 263 -24.16 -26.87 9.91
C GLU A 263 -23.85 -27.63 11.21
N LYS A 264 -23.62 -28.94 11.14
CA LYS A 264 -23.35 -29.79 12.33
C LYS A 264 -22.00 -29.49 12.99
N LYS A 265 -20.92 -29.48 12.20
CA LYS A 265 -19.55 -29.49 12.73
C LYS A 265 -19.01 -28.08 13.02
N ILE A 266 -19.51 -27.06 12.34
CA ILE A 266 -19.09 -25.68 12.53
C ILE A 266 -20.18 -24.89 13.26
N VAL A 267 -21.37 -24.75 12.66
CA VAL A 267 -22.41 -23.87 13.21
C VAL A 267 -22.92 -24.37 14.57
N GLU A 268 -23.36 -25.61 14.67
CA GLU A 268 -23.95 -26.15 15.91
C GLU A 268 -22.93 -26.47 17.00
N LYS A 269 -21.73 -26.92 16.61
CA LYS A 269 -20.69 -27.32 17.56
C LYS A 269 -19.87 -26.14 18.08
N LEU A 270 -19.63 -25.13 17.23
CA LEU A 270 -18.75 -24.00 17.54
C LEU A 270 -19.47 -22.67 17.70
N GLY A 271 -20.72 -22.55 17.21
CA GLY A 271 -21.49 -21.31 17.29
C GLY A 271 -20.97 -20.21 16.38
N VAL A 272 -20.32 -20.57 15.28
CA VAL A 272 -19.74 -19.64 14.31
C VAL A 272 -20.36 -19.90 12.94
N VAL A 273 -20.73 -18.83 12.24
CA VAL A 273 -21.30 -18.86 10.89
C VAL A 273 -20.42 -18.07 9.93
N ILE A 274 -20.40 -18.44 8.65
CA ILE A 274 -19.72 -17.69 7.59
C ILE A 274 -20.78 -16.85 6.90
N VAL A 275 -20.61 -15.55 6.94
CA VAL A 275 -21.49 -14.56 6.31
C VAL A 275 -20.82 -13.97 5.08
N GLY A 276 -21.62 -13.56 4.10
CA GLY A 276 -21.14 -12.90 2.88
C GLY A 276 -20.53 -13.85 1.83
N TRP A 277 -20.94 -15.12 1.84
CA TRP A 277 -20.54 -16.08 0.81
C TRP A 277 -20.98 -15.61 -0.58
N THR A 278 -20.10 -15.69 -1.58
CA THR A 278 -20.32 -15.07 -2.88
C THR A 278 -21.14 -15.91 -3.85
N CYS A 279 -21.31 -17.21 -3.58
CA CYS A 279 -22.11 -18.11 -4.40
C CYS A 279 -23.47 -18.42 -3.75
N PRO A 280 -24.52 -18.69 -4.54
CA PRO A 280 -25.83 -19.06 -4.00
C PRO A 280 -25.77 -20.31 -3.12
N ASP A 281 -24.98 -21.30 -3.56
CA ASP A 281 -24.77 -22.54 -2.83
C ASP A 281 -23.51 -22.48 -1.99
N PHE A 282 -23.62 -22.85 -0.71
CA PHE A 282 -22.49 -22.96 0.20
C PHE A 282 -21.70 -24.26 -0.07
N VAL A 283 -20.79 -24.20 -1.05
CA VAL A 283 -19.98 -25.34 -1.48
C VAL A 283 -18.49 -25.12 -1.18
N SER A 284 -17.73 -26.22 -1.10
CA SER A 284 -16.28 -26.14 -0.95
C SER A 284 -15.63 -25.36 -2.09
N PRO A 285 -14.58 -24.54 -1.84
CA PRO A 285 -13.83 -23.88 -2.89
C PRO A 285 -13.29 -24.80 -3.98
N SER A 286 -13.04 -26.07 -3.65
CA SER A 286 -12.64 -27.08 -4.63
C SER A 286 -13.70 -27.31 -5.72
N ALA A 287 -14.98 -27.13 -5.42
CA ALA A 287 -16.09 -27.33 -6.34
C ALA A 287 -16.30 -26.16 -7.34
N PHE A 288 -15.60 -25.03 -7.17
CA PHE A 288 -15.69 -23.93 -8.14
C PHE A 288 -15.12 -24.34 -9.49
N LYS A 289 -16.00 -24.28 -10.50
CA LYS A 289 -15.68 -24.63 -11.89
C LYS A 289 -14.83 -23.54 -12.54
N THR A 290 -15.19 -22.28 -12.34
CA THR A 290 -14.53 -21.13 -12.99
C THR A 290 -13.54 -20.43 -12.06
N ILE A 291 -12.50 -19.81 -12.64
CA ILE A 291 -11.53 -19.00 -11.89
C ILE A 291 -12.18 -17.71 -11.33
N ALA A 292 -13.10 -17.10 -12.08
CA ALA A 292 -13.80 -15.89 -11.67
C ALA A 292 -14.59 -16.08 -10.36
N GLN A 293 -15.22 -17.25 -10.16
CA GLN A 293 -15.87 -17.59 -8.88
C GLN A 293 -14.89 -17.65 -7.72
N VAL A 294 -13.68 -18.20 -7.96
CA VAL A 294 -12.64 -18.30 -6.94
C VAL A 294 -12.07 -16.92 -6.62
N GLU A 295 -11.81 -16.10 -7.63
CA GLU A 295 -11.34 -14.71 -7.47
C GLU A 295 -12.35 -13.87 -6.69
N GLN A 296 -13.64 -13.93 -7.05
CA GLN A 296 -14.68 -13.19 -6.36
C GLN A 296 -14.77 -13.56 -4.87
N LEU A 297 -14.68 -14.86 -4.55
CA LEU A 297 -14.66 -15.30 -3.16
C LEU A 297 -13.37 -14.89 -2.44
N TYR A 298 -12.22 -14.99 -3.11
CA TYR A 298 -10.92 -14.58 -2.59
C TYR A 298 -10.93 -13.10 -2.20
N ASP A 299 -11.41 -12.23 -3.10
CA ASP A 299 -11.53 -10.80 -2.86
C ASP A 299 -12.55 -10.48 -1.75
N ALA A 300 -13.67 -11.22 -1.68
CA ALA A 300 -14.64 -11.07 -0.62
C ALA A 300 -14.06 -11.43 0.75
N VAL A 301 -13.25 -12.49 0.85
CA VAL A 301 -12.59 -12.89 2.10
C VAL A 301 -11.54 -11.86 2.52
N ASN A 302 -10.73 -11.36 1.58
CA ASN A 302 -9.68 -10.37 1.87
C ASN A 302 -10.23 -8.98 2.20
N SER A 303 -11.33 -8.58 1.57
CA SER A 303 -12.04 -7.33 1.91
C SER A 303 -12.82 -7.40 3.22
N GLY A 304 -12.99 -8.61 3.79
CA GLY A 304 -13.82 -8.84 4.97
C GLY A 304 -15.33 -8.84 4.69
N SER A 305 -15.74 -8.78 3.41
CA SER A 305 -17.13 -8.93 3.00
C SER A 305 -17.64 -10.36 3.25
N CYS A 306 -16.76 -11.36 3.08
CA CYS A 306 -16.98 -12.75 3.47
C CYS A 306 -16.13 -13.07 4.70
N LYS A 307 -16.75 -13.37 5.84
CA LYS A 307 -16.02 -13.61 7.10
C LYS A 307 -16.77 -14.56 8.03
N ALA A 308 -16.04 -15.16 8.95
CA ALA A 308 -16.65 -15.88 10.07
C ALA A 308 -17.18 -14.88 11.12
N GLU A 309 -18.35 -15.16 11.68
CA GLU A 309 -19.02 -14.37 12.69
C GLU A 309 -19.56 -15.29 13.80
N LYS A 310 -19.42 -14.84 15.06
CA LYS A 310 -19.90 -15.59 16.22
C LYS A 310 -21.38 -15.32 16.43
N LEU A 311 -22.18 -16.38 16.50
CA LEU A 311 -23.61 -16.28 16.78
C LEU A 311 -23.83 -15.94 18.26
N SER A 312 -24.84 -15.11 18.53
CA SER A 312 -25.35 -14.92 19.89
C SER A 312 -25.94 -16.24 20.42
N PRO A 313 -25.96 -16.47 21.74
CA PRO A 313 -26.52 -17.70 22.31
C PRO A 313 -27.98 -17.97 21.89
N ALA A 314 -28.80 -16.92 21.80
CA ALA A 314 -30.20 -17.02 21.37
C ALA A 314 -30.32 -17.44 19.90
N THR A 315 -29.58 -16.76 19.01
CA THR A 315 -29.57 -17.11 17.57
C THR A 315 -28.99 -18.49 17.32
N TRP A 316 -28.00 -18.90 18.12
CA TRP A 316 -27.39 -20.23 18.02
C TRP A 316 -28.35 -21.34 18.43
N ALA A 317 -29.09 -21.16 19.53
CA ALA A 317 -30.13 -22.09 19.96
C ALA A 317 -31.28 -22.18 18.94
N ALA A 318 -31.73 -21.04 18.41
CA ALA A 318 -32.75 -21.01 17.36
C ALA A 318 -32.28 -21.74 16.09
N ARG A 319 -31.01 -21.58 15.70
CA ARG A 319 -30.45 -22.28 14.53
C ARG A 319 -30.40 -23.79 14.73
N LYS A 320 -30.01 -24.26 15.91
CA LYS A 320 -30.07 -25.70 16.27
C LYS A 320 -31.48 -26.25 16.20
N ALA A 321 -32.45 -25.54 16.79
CA ALA A 321 -33.85 -25.95 16.76
C ALA A 321 -34.38 -26.02 15.32
N SER A 322 -34.08 -25.01 14.50
CA SER A 322 -34.46 -24.98 13.09
C SER A 322 -33.86 -26.15 12.30
N ASN A 323 -32.58 -26.45 12.49
CA ASN A 323 -31.92 -27.57 11.82
C ASN A 323 -32.51 -28.93 12.25
N GLN A 324 -32.84 -29.09 13.54
CA GLN A 324 -33.51 -30.28 14.05
C GLN A 324 -34.93 -30.43 13.47
N SER A 325 -35.70 -29.35 13.37
CA SER A 325 -37.02 -29.39 12.73
C SER A 325 -36.92 -29.79 11.26
N ARG A 326 -35.98 -29.22 10.51
CA ARG A 326 -35.75 -29.56 9.09
C ARG A 326 -35.35 -31.02 8.91
N LEU A 327 -34.53 -31.55 9.81
CA LEU A 327 -34.19 -32.97 9.83
C LEU A 327 -35.43 -33.85 10.11
N ALA A 328 -36.29 -33.45 11.05
CA ALA A 328 -37.53 -34.16 11.35
C ALA A 328 -38.54 -34.14 10.19
N LEU A 329 -38.52 -33.07 9.37
CA LEU A 329 -39.26 -32.95 8.11
C LEU A 329 -38.66 -33.79 6.97
N GLY A 330 -37.52 -34.46 7.19
CA GLY A 330 -36.87 -35.31 6.21
C GLY A 330 -35.94 -34.58 5.23
N GLU A 331 -35.62 -33.31 5.47
CA GLU A 331 -34.60 -32.61 4.67
C GLU A 331 -33.20 -33.14 4.98
N ASP A 332 -32.36 -33.24 3.95
CA ASP A 332 -30.97 -33.68 4.08
C ASP A 332 -30.09 -32.54 4.60
N VAL A 333 -30.28 -32.18 5.87
CA VAL A 333 -29.51 -31.13 6.57
C VAL A 333 -28.09 -31.59 6.88
N TYR A 334 -27.91 -32.91 7.06
CA TYR A 334 -26.63 -33.53 7.39
C TYR A 334 -26.31 -34.64 6.41
N ARG A 335 -25.27 -34.44 5.60
CA ARG A 335 -24.81 -35.48 4.68
C ARG A 335 -24.40 -36.71 5.47
N LYS A 336 -24.95 -37.87 5.12
CA LYS A 336 -24.60 -39.16 5.75
C LYS A 336 -23.09 -39.39 5.58
N GLU A 337 -22.40 -39.69 6.69
CA GLU A 337 -20.98 -40.06 6.63
C GLU A 337 -20.84 -41.37 5.85
N GLU A 338 -20.26 -41.32 4.66
CA GLU A 338 -19.86 -42.52 3.93
C GLU A 338 -18.73 -43.19 4.73
N VAL A 339 -19.01 -44.38 5.28
CA VAL A 339 -18.02 -45.23 5.91
C VAL A 339 -17.13 -45.81 4.80
N THR A 340 -16.18 -45.02 4.29
CA THR A 340 -15.12 -45.55 3.45
C THR A 340 -14.18 -46.35 4.34
N LYS A 341 -14.48 -47.65 4.53
CA LYS A 341 -13.53 -48.61 5.08
C LYS A 341 -12.30 -48.61 4.16
N GLY A 342 -11.20 -48.04 4.65
CA GLY A 342 -9.95 -47.95 3.89
C GLY A 342 -9.51 -49.33 3.43
N VAL A 343 -9.46 -49.53 2.11
CA VAL A 343 -8.75 -50.66 1.51
C VAL A 343 -7.27 -50.43 1.78
N LYS A 344 -6.67 -51.25 2.65
CA LYS A 344 -5.21 -51.32 2.81
C LYS A 344 -4.60 -51.62 1.45
N ARG A 345 -3.89 -50.66 0.86
CA ARG A 345 -2.99 -50.95 -0.27
C ARG A 345 -1.90 -51.89 0.26
N LYS A 346 -1.85 -53.11 -0.26
CA LYS A 346 -0.71 -54.02 -0.07
C LYS A 346 0.53 -53.30 -0.58
N ALA A 347 1.58 -53.24 0.26
CA ALA A 347 2.91 -52.96 -0.21
C ALA A 347 3.27 -54.06 -1.23
N VAL A 348 3.70 -53.65 -2.41
CA VAL A 348 4.38 -54.54 -3.34
C VAL A 348 5.83 -54.48 -2.91
N ASP A 349 6.31 -55.59 -2.36
CA ASP A 349 7.73 -55.86 -2.18
C ASP A 349 8.37 -55.99 -3.56
N ASP A 350 9.41 -55.21 -3.82
CA ASP A 350 10.24 -55.31 -5.03
C ASP A 350 11.59 -55.89 -4.59
N GLU A 351 11.71 -57.22 -4.75
CA GLU A 351 13.00 -57.91 -4.87
C GLU A 351 13.31 -58.03 -6.36
N GLY A 352 14.48 -57.50 -6.77
CA GLY A 352 14.99 -57.59 -8.14
C GLY A 352 16.18 -56.67 -8.39
#